data_AF-A0A1M7HDY7-F1
#
_entry.id   AF-A0A1M7HDY7-F1
#
_cell.length_a   1.000
_cell.length_b   1.000
_cell.length_c   1.000
_cell.angle_alpha   90.00
_cell.angle_beta   90.00
_cell.angle_gamma   90.00
#
_symmetry.space_group_name_H-M   'P 1'
#
loop_
_entity.id
_entity.type
_entity.pdbx_description
1 polymer ?
#
loop_
_entity_poly.entity_id
_entity_poly.type
_entity_poly.pdbx_seq_one_letter_code
_entity_poly.pdbx_strand_id
1 'polypeptide(L)'
;MFHSPISDGTTTCATKTSELALRSFLSDHDTALGDAANLLADRQGVRLVNAIRDALDQPGPLTRRVRRMLLELRDMLFLEHTNGDWEDVGFFAMLEPEDPIVPELCLLADGLDDALRAASVIPDPEERAA
;
A
#
# COMPACT_ATOMS: atom_id res chain seq x y z
N MET A 1 23.34 -40.92 -3.86
CA MET A 1 22.74 -40.23 -5.02
C MET A 1 21.70 -39.27 -4.46
N PHE A 2 22.03 -37.99 -4.40
CA PHE A 2 21.08 -36.96 -3.96
C PHE A 2 20.41 -36.40 -5.22
N HIS A 3 19.10 -36.60 -5.34
CA HIS A 3 18.29 -35.86 -6.31
C HIS A 3 17.85 -34.56 -5.63
N SER A 4 18.43 -33.44 -6.04
CA SER A 4 17.86 -32.12 -5.73
C SER A 4 16.65 -31.91 -6.65
N PRO A 5 15.48 -31.56 -6.13
CA PRO A 5 14.39 -31.11 -6.98
C PRO A 5 14.76 -29.74 -7.57
N ILE A 6 14.62 -29.63 -8.87
CA ILE A 6 14.72 -28.37 -9.61
C ILE A 6 13.44 -27.61 -9.29
N SER A 7 13.52 -26.56 -8.46
CA SER A 7 12.38 -25.66 -8.25
C SER A 7 12.14 -24.84 -9.51
N ASP A 8 10.89 -24.92 -9.98
CA ASP A 8 10.34 -24.23 -11.13
C ASP A 8 10.60 -22.71 -11.11
N GLY A 9 11.19 -22.20 -12.19
CA GLY A 9 11.55 -20.80 -12.39
C GLY A 9 10.40 -19.89 -12.82
N THR A 10 9.14 -20.31 -12.67
CA THR A 10 7.97 -19.62 -13.24
C THR A 10 7.44 -18.48 -12.37
N THR A 11 7.78 -18.42 -11.08
CA THR A 11 7.22 -17.42 -10.14
C THR A 11 8.03 -16.10 -10.08
N THR A 12 9.32 -16.13 -10.42
CA THR A 12 10.22 -14.98 -10.18
C THR A 12 10.00 -13.80 -11.15
N CYS A 13 9.45 -14.03 -12.34
CA CYS A 13 9.18 -12.95 -13.31
C CYS A 13 7.83 -12.26 -13.03
N ALA A 14 6.80 -13.05 -12.67
CA ALA A 14 5.47 -12.54 -12.34
C ALA A 14 5.52 -11.53 -11.18
N THR A 15 6.30 -11.84 -10.12
CA THR A 15 6.50 -10.91 -9.00
C THR A 15 7.20 -9.62 -9.40
N LYS A 16 8.13 -9.65 -10.37
CA LYS A 16 8.81 -8.44 -10.83
C LYS A 16 7.87 -7.54 -11.63
N THR A 17 7.02 -8.12 -12.48
CA THR A 17 6.03 -7.36 -13.25
C THR A 17 5.00 -6.71 -12.34
N SER A 18 4.51 -7.41 -11.32
CA SER A 18 3.56 -6.82 -10.37
C SER A 18 4.20 -5.79 -9.45
N GLU A 19 5.46 -5.95 -9.06
CA GLU A 19 6.22 -4.94 -8.32
C GLU A 19 6.44 -3.66 -9.15
N LEU A 20 6.65 -3.79 -10.46
CA LEU A 20 6.73 -2.65 -11.38
C LEU A 20 5.36 -1.97 -11.55
N ALA A 21 4.27 -2.75 -11.62
CA ALA A 21 2.92 -2.21 -11.69
C ALA A 21 2.56 -1.41 -10.43
N LEU A 22 2.92 -1.90 -9.25
CA LEU A 22 2.76 -1.18 -7.99
C LEU A 22 3.56 0.13 -7.98
N ARG A 23 4.81 0.12 -8.46
CA ARG A 23 5.60 1.35 -8.59
C ARG A 23 4.96 2.34 -9.55
N SER A 24 4.44 1.87 -10.69
CA SER A 24 3.72 2.72 -11.65
C SER A 24 2.50 3.34 -10.97
N PHE A 25 1.66 2.54 -10.32
CA PHE A 25 0.47 3.03 -9.62
C PHE A 25 0.80 4.13 -8.61
N LEU A 26 1.82 3.91 -7.78
CA LEU A 26 2.25 4.88 -6.77
C LEU A 26 2.82 6.17 -7.39
N SER A 27 3.51 6.06 -8.52
CA SER A 27 4.00 7.22 -9.28
C SER A 27 2.87 7.98 -9.98
N ASP A 28 1.88 7.27 -10.52
CA ASP A 28 0.76 7.84 -11.26
C ASP A 28 -0.22 8.55 -10.31
N HIS A 29 -0.37 8.04 -9.08
CA HIS A 29 -1.25 8.58 -8.04
C HIS A 29 -0.49 9.33 -6.94
N ASP A 30 0.75 9.73 -7.21
CA ASP A 30 1.65 10.39 -6.26
C ASP A 30 0.94 11.52 -5.51
N THR A 31 0.48 12.53 -6.25
CA THR A 31 -0.20 13.71 -5.69
C THR A 31 -1.47 13.33 -4.93
N ALA A 32 -2.30 12.45 -5.51
CA ALA A 32 -3.55 12.02 -4.88
C ALA A 32 -3.32 11.31 -3.54
N LEU A 33 -2.31 10.44 -3.46
CA LEU A 33 -1.91 9.77 -2.22
C LEU A 33 -1.38 10.76 -1.18
N GLY A 34 -0.63 11.78 -1.63
CA GLY A 34 -0.14 12.85 -0.77
C GLY A 34 -1.29 13.67 -0.17
N ASP A 35 -2.24 14.10 -1.00
CA ASP A 35 -3.40 14.89 -0.58
C ASP A 35 -4.33 14.08 0.33
N ALA A 36 -4.59 12.82 0.01
CA ALA A 36 -5.35 11.90 0.84
C ALA A 36 -4.68 11.67 2.20
N ALA A 37 -3.38 11.40 2.21
CA ALA A 37 -2.64 11.20 3.47
C ALA A 37 -2.56 12.48 4.32
N ASN A 38 -2.48 13.66 3.68
CA ASN A 38 -2.56 14.94 4.37
C ASN A 38 -3.95 15.17 4.99
N LEU A 39 -5.01 14.80 4.27
CA LEU A 39 -6.39 14.92 4.75
C LEU A 39 -6.65 14.02 5.95
N LEU A 40 -6.15 12.77 5.92
CA LEU A 40 -6.45 11.75 6.94
C LEU A 40 -5.50 11.80 8.14
N ALA A 41 -4.23 12.13 7.94
CA ALA A 41 -3.19 12.04 8.97
C ALA A 41 -2.20 13.23 8.98
N ASP A 42 -2.57 14.35 8.34
CA ASP A 42 -1.79 15.60 8.29
C ASP A 42 -0.31 15.33 7.91
N ARG A 43 0.63 15.90 8.66
CA ARG A 43 2.07 15.75 8.40
C ARG A 43 2.55 14.31 8.52
N GLN A 44 1.93 13.48 9.36
CA GLN A 44 2.36 12.10 9.52
C GLN A 44 2.07 11.30 8.24
N GLY A 45 0.88 11.49 7.67
CA GLY A 45 0.51 10.88 6.38
C GLY A 45 1.43 11.30 5.24
N VAL A 46 1.67 12.61 5.11
CA VAL A 46 2.59 13.13 4.08
C VAL A 46 4.00 12.58 4.24
N ARG A 47 4.50 12.46 5.47
CA ARG A 47 5.83 11.87 5.73
C ARG A 47 5.89 10.39 5.37
N LEU A 48 4.83 9.63 5.64
CA LEU A 48 4.75 8.21 5.27
C LEU A 48 4.81 8.05 3.75
N VAL A 49 3.98 8.82 3.02
CA VAL A 49 3.95 8.80 1.55
C VAL A 49 5.31 9.17 0.96
N ASN A 50 5.96 10.22 1.46
CA ASN A 50 7.30 10.61 1.00
C ASN A 50 8.35 9.52 1.30
N ALA A 51 8.31 8.90 2.48
CA ALA A 51 9.23 7.82 2.82
C ALA A 51 9.05 6.57 1.93
N ILE A 52 7.81 6.30 1.47
CA ILE A 52 7.53 5.25 0.50
C ILE A 52 8.15 5.61 -0.85
N ARG A 53 7.94 6.84 -1.34
CA ARG A 53 8.52 7.32 -2.62
C ARG A 53 10.04 7.21 -2.62
N ASP A 54 10.69 7.79 -1.60
CA ASP A 54 12.15 7.77 -1.46
C ASP A 54 12.70 6.32 -1.45
N ALA A 55 11.95 5.39 -0.88
CA ALA A 55 12.35 4.00 -0.80
C ALA A 55 12.09 3.21 -2.09
N LEU A 56 11.15 3.64 -2.93
CA LEU A 56 10.83 3.02 -4.22
C LEU A 56 11.70 3.55 -5.37
N ASP A 57 12.23 4.77 -5.23
CA ASP A 57 13.24 5.34 -6.11
C ASP A 57 14.55 4.55 -6.09
N GLN A 58 14.79 3.80 -5.01
CA GLN A 58 15.94 2.92 -4.92
C GLN A 58 15.75 1.66 -5.78
N PRO A 59 16.68 1.36 -6.71
CA PRO A 59 16.59 0.17 -7.53
C PRO A 59 16.75 -1.10 -6.68
N GLY A 60 15.80 -2.01 -6.76
CA GLY A 60 15.86 -3.28 -6.04
C GLY A 60 14.49 -3.86 -5.70
N PRO A 61 14.44 -5.04 -5.07
CA PRO A 61 13.19 -5.64 -4.61
C PRO A 61 12.59 -4.87 -3.42
N LEU A 62 11.27 -4.94 -3.23
CA LEU A 62 10.62 -4.37 -2.05
C LEU A 62 11.16 -4.99 -0.77
N THR A 63 11.86 -4.17 0.02
CA THR A 63 12.33 -4.57 1.33
C THR A 63 11.15 -4.78 2.28
N ARG A 64 11.35 -5.58 3.33
CA ARG A 64 10.35 -5.77 4.40
C ARG A 64 9.90 -4.43 5.02
N ARG A 65 10.81 -3.45 5.10
CA ARG A 65 10.49 -2.09 5.58
C ARG A 65 9.51 -1.40 4.65
N VAL A 66 9.76 -1.41 3.34
CA VAL A 66 8.87 -0.80 2.34
C VAL A 66 7.50 -1.45 2.36
N ARG A 67 7.44 -2.79 2.40
CA ARG A 67 6.19 -3.53 2.54
C ARG A 67 5.39 -3.11 3.77
N ARG A 68 6.05 -2.93 4.93
CA ARG A 68 5.38 -2.44 6.14
C ARG A 68 4.82 -1.03 5.97
N MET A 69 5.58 -0.11 5.38
CA MET A 69 5.09 1.27 5.14
C MET A 69 3.92 1.29 4.17
N LEU A 70 3.92 0.43 3.13
CA LEU A 70 2.81 0.28 2.21
C LEU A 70 1.55 -0.26 2.89
N LEU A 71 1.69 -1.21 3.81
CA LEU A 71 0.58 -1.70 4.63
C LEU A 71 0.06 -0.60 5.56
N GLU A 72 0.94 0.17 6.18
CA GLU A 72 0.55 1.32 7.02
C GLU A 72 -0.22 2.38 6.23
N LEU A 73 0.17 2.64 4.97
CA LEU A 73 -0.55 3.55 4.08
C LEU A 73 -1.92 2.98 3.69
N ARG A 74 -2.01 1.68 3.39
CA ARG A 74 -3.30 1.01 3.16
C ARG A 74 -4.20 1.16 4.38
N ASP A 75 -3.73 0.78 5.54
CA ASP A 75 -4.54 0.78 6.76
C ASP A 75 -5.04 2.21 7.06
N MET A 76 -4.21 3.24 6.80
CA MET A 76 -4.61 4.64 6.88
C MET A 76 -5.75 4.99 5.92
N LEU A 77 -5.65 4.62 4.63
CA LEU A 77 -6.70 4.91 3.63
C LEU A 77 -8.00 4.14 3.90
N PHE A 78 -7.90 2.93 4.45
CA PHE A 78 -9.05 2.11 4.85
C PHE A 78 -9.59 2.46 6.23
N LEU A 79 -9.01 3.45 6.91
CA LEU A 79 -9.38 3.84 8.27
C LEU A 79 -9.25 2.65 9.26
N GLU A 80 -8.39 1.67 8.96
CA GLU A 80 -8.16 0.48 9.77
C GLU A 80 -7.24 0.83 10.95
N HIS A 81 -7.79 0.78 12.17
CA HIS A 81 -7.11 1.19 13.41
C HIS A 81 -5.87 0.36 13.81
N THR A 82 -4.69 0.61 13.24
CA THR A 82 -3.42 -0.01 13.67
C THR A 82 -2.73 0.75 14.82
N ASN A 83 -3.14 0.42 16.05
CA ASN A 83 -2.31 0.21 17.24
C ASN A 83 -1.26 1.25 17.72
N GLY A 84 -1.37 2.54 17.44
CA GLY A 84 -0.61 3.51 18.23
C GLY A 84 -0.62 4.93 17.72
N ASP A 85 -1.15 5.83 18.55
CA ASP A 85 -0.93 7.29 18.53
C ASP A 85 -1.72 8.15 17.52
N TRP A 86 -2.69 7.57 16.81
CA TRP A 86 -3.62 8.35 15.99
C TRP A 86 -4.94 8.67 16.71
N GLU A 87 -5.02 8.37 18.00
CA GLU A 87 -6.14 8.75 18.85
C GLU A 87 -6.28 10.28 19.00
N ASP A 88 -5.24 11.06 18.65
CA ASP A 88 -5.24 12.54 18.79
C ASP A 88 -5.47 13.29 17.46
N VAL A 89 -5.56 12.60 16.32
CA VAL A 89 -5.97 13.22 15.04
C VAL A 89 -7.49 13.21 14.94
N GLY A 90 -8.12 14.18 15.61
CA GLY A 90 -9.56 14.48 15.54
C GLY A 90 -10.09 14.89 14.16
N PHE A 91 -9.42 14.50 13.06
CA PHE A 91 -9.78 14.82 11.69
C PHE A 91 -10.68 13.77 11.02
N PHE A 92 -10.62 12.50 11.43
CA PHE A 92 -11.55 11.47 10.92
C PHE A 92 -13.02 11.79 11.23
N ALA A 93 -13.28 12.57 12.28
CA ALA A 93 -14.62 12.98 12.68
C ALA A 93 -15.28 14.02 11.75
N MET A 94 -14.62 14.44 10.66
CA MET A 94 -15.10 15.52 9.78
C MET A 94 -15.50 15.10 8.36
N LEU A 95 -15.17 13.87 7.93
CA LEU A 95 -15.58 13.36 6.61
C LEU A 95 -16.95 12.68 6.72
N GLU A 96 -17.95 13.29 6.11
CA GLU A 96 -19.27 12.70 5.96
C GLU A 96 -19.27 11.76 4.74
N PRO A 97 -19.99 10.63 4.76
CA PRO A 97 -20.08 9.72 3.60
C PRO A 97 -20.59 10.37 2.31
N GLU A 98 -21.30 11.50 2.45
CA GLU A 98 -21.87 12.28 1.36
C GLU A 98 -20.87 13.29 0.76
N ASP A 99 -19.71 13.47 1.39
CA ASP A 99 -18.70 14.40 0.91
C ASP A 99 -18.17 13.95 -0.46
N PRO A 100 -18.05 14.87 -1.43
CA PRO A 100 -17.65 14.54 -2.80
C PRO A 100 -16.23 13.98 -2.92
N ILE A 101 -15.40 14.13 -1.88
CA ILE A 101 -14.05 13.58 -1.83
C ILE A 101 -14.02 12.09 -1.45
N VAL A 102 -15.05 11.58 -0.77
CA VAL A 102 -15.10 10.20 -0.28
C VAL A 102 -15.05 9.18 -1.42
N PRO A 103 -15.82 9.31 -2.52
CA PRO A 103 -15.72 8.38 -3.65
C PRO A 103 -14.31 8.33 -4.26
N GLU A 104 -13.62 9.46 -4.36
CA GLU A 104 -12.26 9.54 -4.89
C GLU A 104 -11.25 8.85 -3.94
N LEU A 105 -11.41 9.04 -2.62
CA LEU A 105 -10.60 8.34 -1.62
C LEU A 105 -10.83 6.83 -1.66
N CYS A 106 -12.08 6.38 -1.81
CA CYS A 106 -12.40 4.96 -1.95
C CYS A 106 -11.77 4.37 -3.21
N LEU A 107 -11.89 5.03 -4.36
CA LEU A 107 -11.26 4.57 -5.61
C LEU A 107 -9.73 4.49 -5.49
N LEU A 108 -9.12 5.46 -4.81
CA LEU A 108 -7.69 5.48 -4.56
C LEU A 108 -7.26 4.34 -3.62
N ALA A 109 -8.04 4.09 -2.56
CA ALA A 109 -7.80 3.01 -1.61
C ALA A 109 -7.92 1.64 -2.28
N ASP A 110 -8.98 1.43 -3.07
CA ASP A 110 -9.20 0.19 -3.83
C ASP A 110 -8.07 -0.06 -4.82
N GLY A 111 -7.66 0.97 -5.57
CA GLY A 111 -6.54 0.87 -6.51
C GLY A 111 -5.21 0.51 -5.83
N LEU A 112 -4.95 1.07 -4.64
CA LEU A 112 -3.77 0.73 -3.86
C LEU A 112 -3.83 -0.73 -3.39
N ASP A 113 -4.97 -1.16 -2.85
CA ASP A 113 -5.18 -2.51 -2.32
C ASP A 113 -5.00 -3.58 -3.41
N ASP A 114 -5.54 -3.34 -4.61
CA ASP A 114 -5.35 -4.20 -5.78
C ASP A 114 -3.88 -4.28 -6.21
N ALA A 115 -3.19 -3.15 -6.25
CA ALA A 115 -1.76 -3.11 -6.58
C ALA A 115 -0.91 -3.86 -5.55
N LEU A 116 -1.26 -3.77 -4.26
CA LEU A 116 -0.58 -4.47 -3.18
C LEU A 116 -0.82 -5.99 -3.19
N ARG A 117 -2.04 -6.43 -3.50
CA ARG A 117 -2.35 -7.85 -3.71
C ARG A 117 -1.59 -8.43 -4.90
N ALA A 118 -1.61 -7.74 -6.03
CA ALA A 118 -0.87 -8.15 -7.23
C ALA A 118 0.64 -8.30 -6.96
N ALA A 119 1.22 -7.40 -6.15
CA ALA A 119 2.62 -7.44 -5.74
C ALA A 119 2.92 -8.44 -4.60
N SER A 120 1.93 -9.23 -4.17
CA SER A 120 2.02 -10.16 -3.04
C SER A 120 2.55 -9.48 -1.77
N VAL A 121 2.19 -8.21 -1.56
CA VAL A 121 2.49 -7.47 -0.32
C VAL A 121 1.49 -7.84 0.76
N ILE A 122 0.24 -8.06 0.36
CA ILE A 122 -0.84 -8.60 1.18
C ILE A 122 -1.07 -10.05 0.72
N PRO A 123 -1.17 -11.03 1.62
CA PRO A 123 -1.59 -12.37 1.25
C PRO A 123 -3.03 -12.34 0.74
N ASP A 124 -3.33 -13.09 -0.32
CA ASP A 124 -4.70 -13.20 -0.83
C ASP A 124 -5.64 -13.69 0.28
N PRO A 125 -6.81 -13.05 0.48
CA PRO A 125 -7.75 -13.46 1.53
C PRO A 125 -8.25 -14.90 1.34
N GLU A 126 -8.16 -15.46 0.13
CA GLU A 126 -8.53 -16.84 -0.18
C GLU A 126 -7.63 -17.90 0.48
N GLU A 127 -6.40 -17.55 0.89
CA GLU A 127 -5.46 -18.51 1.50
C GLU A 127 -5.72 -18.73 3.00
N ARG A 128 -6.57 -17.91 3.64
CA ARG A 128 -6.91 -18.03 5.07
C ARG A 128 -8.14 -18.92 5.35
N ALA A 129 -8.76 -19.49 4.31
CA ALA A 129 -9.96 -20.31 4.42
C ALA A 129 -9.71 -21.83 4.20
N ALA A 130 -8.46 -22.28 4.14
CA ALA A 130 -8.08 -23.68 3.93
C ALA A 130 -7.51 -24.36 5.19
#